data_AF-K1PRY1-F1
#
_entry.id   AF-K1PRY1-F1
#
_cell.length_a   1.000
_cell.length_b   1.000
_cell.length_c   1.000
_cell.angle_alpha   90.00
_cell.angle_beta   90.00
_cell.angle_gamma   90.00
#
_symmetry.space_group_name_H-M   'P 1'
#
loop_
_entity.id
_entity.type
_entity.pdbx_description
1 polymer ?
#
loop_
_entity_poly.entity_id
_entity_poly.type
_entity_poly.pdbx_seq_one_letter_code
_entity_poly.pdbx_strand_id
1 'polypeptide(L)'
;MYCCTGYYLTEYGCQECIGSFALNCSLPCLSGYFGPRCTLHCQCVKDKCDAKFGCPKAIETISKVVEGTAASEKGFPEITKEVSCCTGYYMYEENMTCLACIGAWGQNCSIPCSSGFYGRLCKSRCLCPENQCDKLTGCVKESGDQFEADVDRLITHILFHWILSVITNI
;
A
#
# COMPACT_ATOMS: atom_id res chain seq x y z
N MET A 1 11.50 -12.47 6.17
CA MET A 1 11.33 -11.02 6.36
C MET A 1 11.22 -10.37 5.00
N TYR A 2 10.25 -9.50 4.76
CA TYR A 2 10.16 -8.69 3.55
C TYR A 2 10.24 -7.22 3.96
N CYS A 3 10.90 -6.41 3.15
CA CYS A 3 11.05 -4.98 3.41
C CYS A 3 10.00 -4.17 2.64
N CYS A 4 9.57 -3.06 3.22
CA CYS A 4 8.63 -2.15 2.59
C CYS A 4 9.24 -1.52 1.33
N THR A 5 8.38 -0.97 0.46
CA THR A 5 8.82 -0.20 -0.70
C THR A 5 9.69 0.97 -0.24
N GLY A 6 10.83 1.18 -0.90
CA GLY A 6 11.84 2.15 -0.46
C GLY A 6 12.83 1.61 0.58
N TYR A 7 12.80 0.30 0.86
CA TYR A 7 13.81 -0.41 1.65
C TYR A 7 14.32 -1.63 0.89
N TYR A 8 15.50 -2.11 1.28
CA TYR A 8 16.09 -3.36 0.81
C TYR A 8 16.50 -4.24 2.00
N LEU A 9 16.51 -5.55 1.79
CA LEU A 9 16.85 -6.52 2.84
C LEU A 9 18.37 -6.67 2.95
N THR A 10 18.88 -6.55 4.18
CA THR A 10 20.28 -6.83 4.55
C THR A 10 20.32 -7.91 5.63
N GLU A 11 21.52 -8.38 5.97
CA GLU A 11 21.73 -9.30 7.11
C GLU A 11 21.33 -8.67 8.46
N TYR A 12 21.37 -7.34 8.56
CA TYR A 12 20.99 -6.58 9.76
C TYR A 12 19.52 -6.12 9.75
N GLY A 13 18.75 -6.48 8.72
CA GLY A 13 17.34 -6.10 8.56
C GLY A 13 17.08 -5.17 7.38
N CYS A 14 15.98 -4.42 7.44
CA CYS A 14 15.58 -3.54 6.34
C CYS A 14 16.31 -2.20 6.41
N GLN A 15 17.01 -1.85 5.35
CA GLN A 15 17.71 -0.57 5.22
C GLN A 15 17.01 0.31 4.18
N GLU A 16 16.92 1.62 4.46
CA GLU A 16 16.25 2.57 3.58
C GLU A 16 17.06 2.85 2.31
N CYS A 17 16.37 2.98 1.18
CA CYS A 17 16.95 3.39 -0.09
C CYS A 17 17.26 4.89 -0.06
N ILE A 18 18.51 5.25 -0.35
CA ILE A 18 18.96 6.64 -0.46
C ILE A 18 19.44 6.87 -1.91
N GLY A 19 18.84 7.86 -2.58
CA GLY A 19 19.09 8.14 -4.00
C GLY A 19 18.38 7.22 -4.98
N SER A 20 17.49 6.37 -4.48
CA SER A 20 16.63 5.49 -5.25
C SER A 20 15.39 5.12 -4.44
N PHE A 21 14.42 4.51 -5.10
CA PHE A 21 13.16 4.07 -4.54
C PHE A 21 12.72 2.74 -5.18
N ALA A 22 11.50 2.31 -4.87
CA ALA A 22 10.94 1.00 -5.23
C ALA A 22 11.53 -0.19 -4.46
N LEU A 23 11.10 -1.41 -4.83
CA LEU A 23 11.58 -2.65 -4.22
C LEU A 23 13.08 -2.81 -4.51
N ASN A 24 13.84 -3.07 -3.44
CA ASN A 24 15.30 -3.23 -3.49
C ASN A 24 16.02 -2.07 -4.20
N CYS A 25 15.49 -0.85 -4.07
CA CYS A 25 16.14 0.36 -4.56
C CYS A 25 16.41 0.37 -6.08
N SER A 26 15.56 -0.32 -6.84
CA SER A 26 15.73 -0.57 -8.27
C SER A 26 15.50 0.65 -9.17
N LEU A 27 14.82 1.68 -8.68
CA LEU A 27 14.56 2.89 -9.46
C LEU A 27 15.37 4.08 -8.90
N PRO A 28 16.25 4.72 -9.68
CA PRO A 28 16.97 5.90 -9.23
C PRO A 28 16.03 7.10 -9.06
N CYS A 29 16.42 8.08 -8.24
CA CYS A 29 15.69 9.35 -8.19
C CYS A 29 15.65 10.05 -9.55
N LEU A 30 14.53 10.72 -9.82
CA LEU A 30 14.43 11.61 -10.99
C LEU A 30 15.41 12.78 -10.84
N SER A 31 15.94 13.28 -11.95
CA SER A 31 16.83 14.44 -11.96
C SER A 31 16.23 15.61 -11.20
N GLY A 32 17.00 16.20 -10.28
CA GLY A 32 16.54 17.26 -9.39
C GLY A 32 16.00 16.79 -8.05
N TYR A 33 15.85 15.48 -7.83
CA TYR A 33 15.44 14.90 -6.54
C TYR A 33 16.55 14.09 -5.88
N PHE A 34 16.59 14.09 -4.55
CA PHE A 34 17.61 13.38 -3.79
C PHE A 34 17.10 12.86 -2.44
N GLY A 35 17.96 12.09 -1.76
CA GLY A 35 17.73 11.62 -0.38
C GLY A 35 16.84 10.37 -0.29
N PRO A 36 16.30 10.08 0.90
CA PRO A 36 15.42 8.93 1.11
C PRO A 36 14.09 9.10 0.38
N ARG A 37 13.68 8.04 -0.34
CA ARG A 37 12.45 8.02 -1.17
C ARG A 37 12.33 9.17 -2.19
N CYS A 38 13.44 9.84 -2.51
CA CYS A 38 13.48 10.95 -3.47
C CYS A 38 12.51 12.10 -3.16
N THR A 39 12.29 12.43 -1.88
CA THR A 39 11.34 13.49 -1.47
C THR A 39 11.96 14.89 -1.41
N LEU A 40 13.29 14.98 -1.43
CA LEU A 40 14.00 16.26 -1.36
C LEU A 40 14.30 16.78 -2.77
N HIS A 41 14.21 18.09 -2.97
CA HIS A 41 14.49 18.74 -4.25
C HIS A 41 15.78 19.54 -4.20
N CYS A 42 16.62 19.39 -5.21
CA CYS A 42 17.86 20.13 -5.38
C CYS A 42 17.60 21.60 -5.74
N GLN A 43 18.32 22.52 -5.11
CA GLN A 43 18.26 23.97 -5.37
C GLN A 43 19.54 24.49 -6.03
N CYS A 44 20.31 23.62 -6.67
CA CYS A 44 21.54 23.95 -7.38
C CYS A 44 21.32 24.09 -8.88
N VAL A 45 22.36 24.59 -9.57
CA VAL A 45 22.43 24.61 -11.03
C VAL A 45 22.15 23.21 -11.58
N LYS A 46 21.46 23.18 -12.73
CA LYS A 46 21.16 21.96 -13.48
C LYS A 46 22.41 21.09 -13.61
N ASP A 47 22.25 19.78 -13.44
CA ASP A 47 23.30 18.74 -13.53
C ASP A 47 24.32 18.68 -12.38
N LYS A 48 24.17 19.49 -11.32
CA LYS A 48 24.99 19.37 -10.08
C LYS A 48 24.28 18.67 -8.91
N CYS A 49 23.19 17.95 -9.18
CA CYS A 49 22.39 17.29 -8.16
C CYS A 49 22.80 15.81 -8.04
N ASP A 50 23.37 15.43 -6.90
CA ASP A 50 23.64 14.04 -6.54
C ASP A 50 22.38 13.39 -5.93
N ALA A 51 22.01 12.20 -6.37
CA ALA A 51 20.79 11.54 -5.92
C ALA A 51 20.81 11.20 -4.41
N LYS A 52 21.99 11.00 -3.80
CA LYS A 52 22.11 10.68 -2.37
C LYS A 52 22.26 11.94 -1.53
N PHE A 53 23.14 12.84 -1.95
CA PHE A 53 23.62 13.97 -1.16
C PHE A 53 23.03 15.32 -1.58
N GLY A 54 22.33 15.38 -2.71
CA GLY A 54 21.75 16.59 -3.25
C GLY A 54 22.83 17.51 -3.84
N CYS A 55 22.77 18.79 -3.50
CA CYS A 55 23.70 19.78 -4.05
C CYS A 55 25.05 19.75 -3.33
N PRO A 56 26.18 19.88 -4.04
CA PRO A 56 27.47 20.05 -3.40
C PRO A 56 27.42 21.31 -2.54
N LYS A 57 27.86 21.21 -1.29
CA LYS A 57 28.15 22.41 -0.49
C LYS A 57 29.21 23.20 -1.25
N ALA A 58 28.96 24.49 -1.52
CA ALA A 58 29.99 25.36 -2.03
C ALA A 58 31.12 25.34 -1.01
N ILE A 59 32.23 24.69 -1.35
CA ILE A 59 33.48 24.91 -0.64
C ILE A 59 33.85 26.34 -1.01
N GLU A 60 33.41 27.31 -0.21
CA GLU A 60 33.97 28.65 -0.24
C GLU A 60 35.48 28.47 -0.12
N THR A 61 36.16 28.85 -1.20
CA THR A 61 37.61 28.79 -1.32
C THR A 61 38.21 29.77 -0.31
N ILE A 62 38.40 29.33 0.93
CA ILE A 62 39.24 30.03 1.89
C ILE A 62 40.31 29.05 2.33
N SER A 63 41.42 29.12 1.62
CA SER A 63 42.73 28.78 2.16
C SER A 63 42.97 29.53 3.47
N LYS A 64 42.56 28.96 4.61
CA LYS A 64 43.09 29.29 5.94
C LYS A 64 43.22 28.00 6.75
N VAL A 65 44.44 27.49 6.70
CA VAL A 65 45.19 26.79 7.75
C VAL A 65 44.50 26.79 9.12
N VAL A 66 44.23 25.56 9.61
CA VAL A 66 44.13 25.13 11.01
C VAL A 66 42.99 25.72 11.84
N GLU A 67 41.93 24.93 12.01
CA GLU A 67 41.58 24.34 13.31
C GLU A 67 40.46 23.32 13.12
N GLY A 68 40.71 22.10 13.61
CA GLY A 68 39.76 21.00 13.54
C GLY A 68 38.48 21.38 14.26
N THR A 69 37.37 21.34 13.54
CA THR A 69 36.05 21.25 14.16
C THR A 69 35.58 19.82 13.98
N ALA A 70 35.59 19.11 15.10
CA ALA A 70 35.08 17.76 15.24
C ALA A 70 33.76 17.62 14.47
N ALA A 71 33.75 16.68 13.53
CA ALA A 71 32.51 16.17 12.98
C ALA A 71 31.66 15.76 14.18
N SER A 72 30.54 16.47 14.37
CA SER A 72 29.58 16.20 15.42
C SER A 72 29.12 14.75 15.25
N GLU A 73 29.71 13.87 16.06
CA GLU A 73 29.16 12.57 16.40
C GLU A 73 27.82 12.82 17.12
N LYS A 74 26.79 13.15 16.34
CA LYS A 74 25.43 13.02 16.85
C LYS A 74 25.19 11.53 16.94
N GLY A 75 25.29 11.05 18.17
CA GLY A 75 24.96 9.69 18.57
C GLY A 75 23.71 9.23 17.83
N PHE A 76 23.84 8.08 17.22
CA PHE A 76 22.73 7.34 16.66
C PHE A 76 21.70 7.15 17.78
N PRO A 77 20.48 7.70 17.66
CA PRO A 77 19.47 7.47 18.66
C PRO A 77 19.22 5.96 18.72
N GLU A 78 19.20 5.43 19.94
CA GLU A 78 18.84 4.06 20.25
C GLU A 78 17.59 3.68 19.46
N ILE A 79 17.76 2.82 18.44
CA ILE A 79 16.65 2.33 17.62
C ILE A 79 15.80 1.47 18.54
N THR A 80 14.81 2.07 19.19
CA THR A 80 13.60 1.33 19.54
C THR A 80 13.04 0.85 18.21
N LYS A 81 13.19 -0.45 17.95
CA LYS A 81 12.75 -1.10 16.72
C LYS A 81 11.22 -1.12 16.71
N GLU A 82 10.62 0.03 16.45
CA GLU A 82 9.19 0.21 16.35
C GLU A 82 8.73 -0.55 15.09
N VAL A 83 8.04 -1.68 15.31
CA VAL A 83 7.55 -2.51 14.21
C VAL A 83 6.40 -1.77 13.56
N SER A 84 6.65 -1.14 12.41
CA SER A 84 5.64 -0.45 11.61
C SER A 84 5.28 -1.26 10.37
N CYS A 85 4.00 -1.26 10.01
CA CYS A 85 3.52 -1.90 8.79
C CYS A 85 3.77 -1.03 7.56
N CYS A 86 4.00 -1.67 6.43
CA CYS A 86 4.17 -0.98 5.15
C CYS A 86 2.89 -0.25 4.74
N THR A 87 3.03 0.77 3.87
CA THR A 87 1.90 1.42 3.23
C THR A 87 0.98 0.40 2.55
N GLY A 88 -0.33 0.52 2.80
CA GLY A 88 -1.32 -0.46 2.35
C GLY A 88 -1.50 -1.64 3.30
N TYR A 89 -0.86 -1.62 4.47
CA TYR A 89 -1.07 -2.57 5.55
C TYR A 89 -1.31 -1.82 6.86
N TYR A 90 -2.01 -2.46 7.80
CA TYR A 90 -2.23 -1.98 9.16
C TYR A 90 -1.78 -3.04 10.17
N MET A 91 -1.40 -2.59 11.36
CA MET A 91 -1.01 -3.51 12.44
C MET A 91 -2.27 -4.10 13.08
N TYR A 92 -2.35 -5.42 13.12
CA TYR A 92 -3.33 -6.13 13.91
C TYR A 92 -2.73 -6.45 15.27
N GLU A 93 -3.20 -5.76 16.31
CA GLU A 93 -2.56 -5.72 17.63
C GLU A 93 -2.54 -7.07 18.35
N GLU A 94 -3.55 -7.92 18.13
CA GLU A 94 -3.69 -9.19 18.85
C GLU A 94 -2.52 -10.16 18.65
N ASN A 95 -1.90 -10.14 17.46
CA ASN A 95 -0.80 -11.03 17.12
C ASN A 95 0.38 -10.29 16.49
N MET A 96 0.37 -8.95 16.53
CA MET A 96 1.36 -8.07 15.91
C MET A 96 1.64 -8.41 14.44
N THR A 97 0.58 -8.69 13.66
CA THR A 97 0.72 -8.99 12.23
C THR A 97 0.27 -7.82 11.36
N CYS A 98 0.99 -7.61 10.24
CA CYS A 98 0.58 -6.63 9.24
C CYS A 98 -0.46 -7.23 8.29
N LEU A 99 -1.70 -6.76 8.41
CA LEU A 99 -2.80 -7.15 7.53
C LEU A 99 -2.95 -6.15 6.39
N ALA A 100 -3.24 -6.67 5.19
CA ALA A 100 -3.40 -5.81 4.02
C ALA A 100 -4.72 -5.03 4.09
N CYS A 101 -4.68 -3.77 3.68
CA CYS A 101 -5.88 -2.96 3.50
C CYS A 101 -6.73 -3.52 2.35
N ILE A 102 -8.05 -3.58 2.57
CA ILE A 102 -9.05 -3.97 1.58
C ILE A 102 -9.99 -2.76 1.41
N GLY A 103 -10.20 -2.33 0.17
CA GLY A 103 -10.98 -1.11 -0.12
C GLY A 103 -10.29 0.20 0.23
N ALA A 104 -9.03 0.14 0.64
CA ALA A 104 -8.19 1.27 0.96
C ALA A 104 -6.70 0.95 0.77
N TRP A 105 -5.88 1.98 0.86
CA TRP A 105 -4.42 1.96 0.86
C TRP A 105 -3.89 3.10 1.75
N GLY A 106 -2.59 3.38 1.75
CA GLY A 106 -1.98 4.37 2.65
C GLY A 106 -1.56 3.79 4.01
N GLN A 107 -1.03 4.63 4.90
CA GLN A 107 -0.74 4.20 6.28
C GLN A 107 -2.06 3.93 7.01
N ASN A 108 -2.14 2.78 7.69
CA ASN A 108 -3.32 2.34 8.44
C ASN A 108 -4.62 2.46 7.62
N CYS A 109 -4.55 2.20 6.32
CA CYS A 109 -5.70 2.23 5.41
C CYS A 109 -6.43 3.58 5.32
N SER A 110 -5.72 4.69 5.57
CA SER A 110 -6.28 6.05 5.60
C SER A 110 -6.81 6.57 4.26
N ILE A 111 -6.39 5.98 3.13
CA ILE A 111 -6.76 6.45 1.80
C ILE A 111 -7.71 5.43 1.16
N PRO A 112 -9.00 5.73 0.97
CA PRO A 112 -9.92 4.79 0.33
C PRO A 112 -9.55 4.57 -1.14
N CYS A 113 -9.97 3.43 -1.71
CA CYS A 113 -9.79 3.21 -3.15
C CYS A 113 -10.46 4.32 -3.97
N SER A 114 -9.78 4.69 -5.06
CA SER A 114 -10.34 5.56 -6.10
C SER A 114 -11.55 4.90 -6.75
N SER A 115 -12.45 5.72 -7.30
CA SER A 115 -13.62 5.27 -8.05
C SER A 115 -13.27 4.21 -9.10
N GLY A 116 -14.10 3.17 -9.18
CA GLY A 116 -13.91 2.06 -10.11
C GLY A 116 -12.87 1.01 -9.70
N PHE A 117 -12.21 1.16 -8.53
CA PHE A 117 -11.26 0.20 -8.00
C PHE A 117 -11.71 -0.35 -6.64
N TYR A 118 -11.36 -1.61 -6.38
CA TYR A 118 -11.76 -2.32 -5.18
C TYR A 118 -10.74 -3.37 -4.71
N GLY A 119 -11.02 -3.96 -3.56
CA GLY A 119 -10.31 -5.12 -3.03
C GLY A 119 -8.97 -4.78 -2.39
N ARG A 120 -8.09 -5.79 -2.28
CA ARG A 120 -6.78 -5.65 -1.63
C ARG A 120 -5.93 -4.62 -2.38
N LEU A 121 -5.44 -3.61 -1.65
CA LEU A 121 -4.57 -2.54 -2.17
C LEU A 121 -5.13 -1.84 -3.42
N CYS A 122 -6.45 -1.85 -3.62
CA CYS A 122 -7.13 -1.27 -4.78
C CYS A 122 -6.64 -1.80 -6.14
N LYS A 123 -6.16 -3.06 -6.20
CA LYS A 123 -5.60 -3.65 -7.43
C LYS A 123 -6.67 -4.19 -8.39
N SER A 124 -7.91 -4.33 -7.94
CA SER A 124 -9.00 -4.85 -8.76
C SER A 124 -9.82 -3.70 -9.35
N ARG A 125 -10.32 -3.88 -10.57
CA ARG A 125 -11.17 -2.91 -11.27
C ARG A 125 -12.61 -3.42 -11.34
N CYS A 126 -13.57 -2.57 -11.04
CA CYS A 126 -14.98 -2.84 -11.24
C CYS A 126 -15.35 -2.89 -12.73
N LEU A 127 -16.20 -3.83 -13.10
CA LEU A 127 -16.74 -4.00 -14.46
C LEU A 127 -18.21 -3.58 -14.57
N CYS A 128 -18.70 -2.85 -13.58
CA CYS A 128 -20.05 -2.33 -13.43
C CYS A 128 -20.01 -0.79 -13.42
N PRO A 129 -21.17 -0.13 -13.54
CA PRO A 129 -21.31 1.30 -13.31
C PRO A 129 -20.71 1.74 -11.97
N GLU A 130 -20.16 2.96 -11.92
CA GLU A 130 -19.43 3.47 -10.74
C GLU A 130 -20.29 3.49 -9.46
N ASN A 131 -21.59 3.74 -9.60
CA ASN A 131 -22.55 3.72 -8.49
C ASN A 131 -22.82 2.32 -7.93
N GLN A 132 -22.34 1.26 -8.59
CA GLN A 132 -22.46 -0.15 -8.16
C GLN A 132 -21.10 -0.75 -7.77
N CYS A 133 -20.04 0.07 -7.71
CA CYS A 133 -18.70 -0.36 -7.37
C CYS A 133 -18.42 -0.11 -5.88
N ASP A 134 -18.61 -1.14 -5.06
CA ASP A 134 -18.18 -1.15 -3.67
C ASP A 134 -16.66 -1.31 -3.57
N LYS A 135 -16.02 -0.53 -2.69
CA LYS A 135 -14.55 -0.51 -2.58
C LYS A 135 -14.00 -1.80 -1.98
N LEU A 136 -14.78 -2.51 -1.15
CA LEU A 136 -14.34 -3.75 -0.51
C LEU A 136 -14.52 -4.95 -1.45
N THR A 137 -15.72 -5.08 -2.00
CA THR A 137 -16.22 -6.29 -2.68
C THR A 137 -16.29 -6.16 -4.20
N GLY A 138 -16.26 -4.94 -4.74
CA GLY A 138 -16.35 -4.67 -6.16
C GLY A 138 -17.79 -4.48 -6.61
N CYS A 139 -18.17 -5.14 -7.70
CA CYS A 139 -19.53 -4.97 -8.22
C CYS A 139 -20.56 -5.65 -7.32
N VAL A 140 -21.38 -4.84 -6.64
CA VAL A 140 -22.58 -5.33 -5.96
C VAL A 140 -23.58 -5.75 -7.03
N LYS A 141 -23.81 -7.05 -7.16
CA LYS A 141 -24.99 -7.54 -7.85
C LYS A 141 -26.17 -7.07 -7.00
N GLU A 142 -27.09 -6.32 -7.57
CA GLU A 142 -28.35 -6.05 -6.86
C GLU A 142 -28.92 -7.40 -6.45
N SER A 143 -29.01 -7.64 -5.14
CA SER A 143 -29.62 -8.82 -4.56
C SER A 143 -31.14 -8.69 -4.67
N GLY A 144 -31.62 -8.44 -5.88
CA GLY A 144 -33.02 -8.20 -6.21
C GLY A 144 -33.72 -9.39 -6.86
N ASP A 145 -33.05 -10.53 -7.11
CA ASP A 145 -33.69 -11.61 -7.88
C ASP A 145 -33.04 -13.01 -7.72
N GLN A 146 -32.51 -13.35 -6.53
CA GLN A 146 -32.00 -14.71 -6.30
C GLN A 146 -32.53 -15.42 -5.05
N PHE A 147 -33.35 -14.78 -4.22
CA PHE A 147 -34.01 -15.46 -3.11
C PHE A 147 -35.48 -15.81 -3.41
N GLU A 148 -36.17 -15.05 -4.27
CA GLU A 148 -37.58 -15.32 -4.61
C GLU A 148 -37.74 -16.42 -5.69
N ALA A 149 -36.81 -16.54 -6.63
CA ALA A 149 -36.88 -17.57 -7.68
C ALA A 149 -36.65 -19.01 -7.15
N ASP A 150 -35.83 -19.19 -6.11
CA ASP A 150 -35.57 -20.51 -5.53
C ASP A 150 -36.71 -20.96 -4.59
N VAL A 151 -37.33 -20.03 -3.85
CA VAL A 151 -38.48 -20.35 -2.98
C VAL A 151 -39.71 -20.72 -3.82
N ASP A 152 -39.98 -20.02 -4.93
CA ASP A 152 -41.13 -20.33 -5.79
C ASP A 152 -40.97 -21.68 -6.51
N ARG A 153 -39.74 -22.03 -6.89
CA ARG A 153 -39.42 -23.34 -7.47
C ARG A 153 -39.52 -24.49 -6.45
N LEU A 154 -39.18 -24.23 -5.19
CA LEU A 154 -39.38 -25.18 -4.10
C LEU A 154 -40.86 -25.37 -3.76
N ILE A 155 -41.64 -24.28 -3.69
CA ILE A 155 -43.08 -24.32 -3.41
C ILE A 155 -43.82 -25.07 -4.52
N THR A 156 -43.55 -24.76 -5.79
CA THR A 156 -44.15 -25.49 -6.92
C THR A 156 -43.81 -26.98 -6.86
N HIS A 157 -42.54 -27.36 -6.62
CA HIS A 157 -42.15 -28.76 -6.52
C HIS A 157 -42.83 -29.50 -5.35
N ILE A 158 -42.97 -28.84 -4.19
CA ILE A 158 -43.67 -29.40 -3.01
C ILE A 158 -45.17 -29.55 -3.29
N LEU A 159 -45.81 -28.55 -3.91
CA LEU A 159 -47.22 -28.60 -4.28
C LEU A 159 -47.50 -29.69 -5.32
N PHE A 160 -46.64 -29.84 -6.34
CA PHE A 160 -46.74 -30.93 -7.32
C PHE A 160 -46.62 -32.31 -6.65
N HIS A 161 -45.68 -32.47 -5.73
CA HIS A 161 -45.49 -33.74 -5.03
C HIS A 161 -46.67 -34.06 -4.09
N TRP A 162 -47.25 -33.06 -3.43
CA TRP A 162 -48.45 -33.20 -2.61
C TRP A 162 -49.68 -33.58 -3.46
N ILE A 163 -49.92 -32.88 -4.58
CA ILE A 163 -51.02 -33.18 -5.51
C ILE A 163 -50.91 -34.60 -6.07
N LEU A 164 -49.72 -35.01 -6.52
CA LEU A 164 -49.48 -36.38 -6.98
C LEU A 164 -49.78 -37.41 -5.88
N SER A 165 -49.33 -37.14 -4.65
CA SER A 165 -49.55 -38.03 -3.51
C SER A 165 -51.03 -38.17 -3.11
N VAL A 166 -51.84 -37.13 -3.36
CA VAL A 166 -53.30 -37.13 -3.17
C VAL A 166 -54.00 -37.89 -4.29
N ILE A 167 -53.59 -37.72 -5.54
CA ILE A 167 -54.20 -38.39 -6.71
C ILE A 167 -53.87 -39.89 -6.73
N THR A 168 -52.70 -40.32 -6.26
CA THR A 168 -52.30 -41.73 -6.23
C THR A 168 -52.80 -42.51 -5.02
N ASN A 169 -53.46 -41.86 -4.04
CA ASN A 169 -54.05 -42.50 -2.85
C ASN A 169 -55.59 -42.56 -2.89
N ILE A 170 -56.20 -42.35 -4.06
CA ILE A 170 -57.62 -42.61 -4.37
C ILE A 170 -57.68 -43.81 -5.30
#